data_AF-A0A455UD54-F1
#
_entry.id   AF-A0A455UD54-F1
#
_cell.length_a   1.000
_cell.length_b   1.000
_cell.length_c   1.000
_cell.angle_alpha   90.00
_cell.angle_beta   90.00
_cell.angle_gamma   90.00
#
_symmetry.space_group_name_H-M   'P 1'
#
loop_
_entity.id
_entity.type
_entity.pdbx_description
1 polymer ?
#
loop_
_entity_poly.entity_id
_entity_poly.type
_entity_poly.pdbx_seq_one_letter_code
_entity_poly.pdbx_strand_id
1 'polypeptide(L)' 'MPGKQGQEIQATVSKPAWEAWQALQTRLINEKHLNMLDPESRAYLMEQMQRFLDNQETDQAEGYVPPTQA' A
#
# COMPACT_ATOMS: atom_id res chain seq x y z
N MET A 1 6.88 13.26 -12.69
CA MET A 1 6.58 12.39 -13.85
C MET A 1 5.92 11.13 -13.30
N PRO A 2 4.67 10.80 -13.66
CA PRO A 2 4.08 9.53 -13.25
C PRO A 2 4.86 8.43 -14.00
N GLY A 3 5.86 7.85 -13.33
CA GLY A 3 6.67 6.78 -13.90
C GLY A 3 5.80 5.57 -14.23
N LYS A 4 6.23 4.75 -15.19
CA LYS A 4 5.56 3.52 -15.68
C LYS A 4 4.85 2.69 -14.60
N GLN A 5 5.42 2.66 -13.39
CA GLN A 5 4.86 2.01 -12.20
C GLN A 5 3.40 2.42 -11.89
N GLY A 6 3.03 3.70 -12.05
CA GLY A 6 1.67 4.17 -11.77
C GLY A 6 0.62 3.71 -12.79
N GLN A 7 1.04 3.36 -14.01
CA GLN A 7 0.14 2.83 -15.04
C GLN A 7 -0.04 1.32 -14.92
N GLU A 8 1.02 0.59 -14.54
CA GLU A 8 0.93 -0.85 -14.28
C GLU A 8 0.05 -1.14 -13.06
N ILE A 9 0.22 -0.39 -11.97
CA ILE A 9 -0.62 -0.51 -10.77
C ILE A 9 -2.11 -0.32 -11.11
N GLN A 10 -2.49 0.66 -11.92
CA GLN A 10 -3.90 0.84 -12.28
C GLN A 10 -4.47 -0.27 -13.19
N ALA A 11 -3.62 -0.98 -13.93
CA ALA A 11 -4.04 -2.06 -14.81
C ALA A 11 -4.17 -3.40 -14.07
N THR A 12 -3.39 -3.63 -13.01
CA THR A 12 -3.35 -4.89 -12.25
C THR A 12 -4.02 -4.83 -10.89
N VAL A 13 -4.21 -3.64 -10.31
CA VAL A 13 -4.81 -3.48 -8.99
C VAL A 13 -6.31 -3.25 -9.09
N SER A 14 -7.05 -4.15 -8.48
CA SER A 14 -8.49 -4.02 -8.38
C SER A 14 -8.88 -2.88 -7.42
N LYS A 15 -10.03 -2.26 -7.67
CA LYS A 15 -10.63 -1.25 -6.80
C LYS A 15 -10.66 -1.65 -5.30
N PRO A 16 -11.09 -2.88 -4.93
CA PRO A 16 -11.05 -3.30 -3.52
C PRO A 16 -9.64 -3.45 -2.95
N ALA A 17 -8.65 -3.87 -3.75
CA ALA A 17 -7.26 -3.92 -3.29
C ALA A 17 -6.69 -2.52 -3.03
N TRP A 18 -7.10 -1.52 -3.81
CA TRP A 18 -6.73 -0.13 -3.56
C TRP A 18 -7.36 0.43 -2.27
N GLU A 19 -8.65 0.16 -2.02
CA GLU A 19 -9.33 0.56 -0.78
C GLU A 19 -8.68 -0.09 0.46
N ALA A 20 -8.32 -1.37 0.34
CA ALA A 20 -7.58 -2.09 1.36
C ALA A 20 -6.22 -1.45 1.66
N TRP A 21 -5.48 -1.11 0.61
CA TRP A 21 -4.20 -0.41 0.73
C TRP A 21 -4.36 0.95 1.44
N GLN A 22 -5.39 1.73 1.12
CA GLN A 22 -5.63 3.01 1.80
C GLN A 22 -5.91 2.84 3.31
N ALA A 23 -6.64 1.79 3.69
CA ALA A 23 -6.86 1.46 5.10
C ALA A 23 -5.55 1.07 5.80
N LEU A 24 -4.71 0.26 5.15
CA LEU A 24 -3.40 -0.13 5.67
C LEU A 24 -2.46 1.08 5.79
N GLN A 25 -2.38 1.91 4.76
CA GLN A 25 -1.60 3.16 4.74
C GLN A 25 -1.97 4.05 5.94
N THR A 26 -3.26 4.22 6.21
CA THR A 26 -3.73 5.03 7.34
C THR A 26 -3.27 4.46 8.68
N ARG A 27 -3.32 3.12 8.86
CA ARG A 27 -2.77 2.49 10.07
C ARG A 27 -1.27 2.66 10.17
N LEU A 28 -0.52 2.39 9.11
CA LEU A 28 0.93 2.54 9.09
C LEU A 28 1.37 3.96 9.45
N ILE A 29 0.65 4.97 8.95
CA ILE A 29 0.92 6.37 9.29
C ILE A 29 0.74 6.63 10.78
N ASN A 30 -0.35 6.12 11.36
CA ASN A 30 -0.64 6.34 12.78
C ASN A 30 0.30 5.53 13.69
N GLU A 31 0.54 4.24 13.40
CA GLU A 31 1.35 3.36 14.25
C GLU A 31 2.83 3.73 14.19
N LYS A 32 3.36 4.03 13.00
CA LYS A 32 4.77 4.40 12.82
C LYS A 32 5.01 5.91 12.89
N HIS A 33 3.96 6.70 13.21
CA HIS A 33 4.01 8.16 13.24
C HIS A 33 4.66 8.78 11.98
N LEU A 34 4.29 8.25 10.81
CA LEU A 34 4.90 8.65 9.55
C LEU A 34 4.47 10.06 9.15
N ASN A 35 5.39 10.83 8.58
CA ASN A 35 5.11 12.17 8.11
C ASN A 35 5.09 12.20 6.58
N MET A 36 3.96 12.55 5.97
CA MET A 36 3.87 12.63 4.50
C MET A 36 4.78 13.70 3.87
N LEU A 37 5.23 14.68 4.65
CA LEU A 37 6.18 15.68 4.22
C LEU A 37 7.62 15.13 4.17
N ASP A 38 7.88 14.07 4.93
CA ASP A 38 9.19 13.43 4.99
C ASP A 38 9.39 12.46 3.81
N PRO A 39 10.48 12.60 3.03
CA PRO A 39 10.76 11.74 1.89
C PRO A 39 11.00 10.28 2.25
N GLU A 40 11.57 9.97 3.42
CA GLU A 40 11.81 8.59 3.85
C GLU A 40 10.48 7.91 4.21
N SER A 41 9.59 8.61 4.91
CA SER A 41 8.23 8.15 5.20
C SER A 41 7.43 7.86 3.92
N ARG A 42 7.55 8.73 2.89
CA ARG A 42 6.91 8.49 1.59
C ARG A 42 7.52 7.28 0.87
N ALA A 43 8.84 7.13 0.90
CA ALA A 43 9.52 5.99 0.29
C ALA A 43 9.13 4.67 0.97
N TYR A 44 9.04 4.66 2.31
CA TYR A 44 8.55 3.52 3.07
C TYR A 44 7.11 3.16 2.69
N LEU A 45 6.19 4.13 2.65
CA LEU A 45 4.80 3.89 2.25
C LEU A 45 4.70 3.36 0.81
N MET A 46 5.54 3.85 -0.11
CA MET A 46 5.60 3.31 -1.48
C MET A 46 6.10 1.87 -1.51
N GLU A 47 7.13 1.53 -0.72
CA GLU A 47 7.63 0.17 -0.63
C GLU A 47 6.57 -0.79 -0.05
N GLN A 48 5.88 -0.38 1.02
CA GLN A 48 4.79 -1.15 1.61
C GLN A 48 3.61 -1.31 0.63
N MET A 49 3.29 -0.28 -0.16
CA MET A 49 2.29 -0.37 -1.21
C MET A 49 2.68 -1.43 -2.24
N GLN A 50 3.91 -1.36 -2.75
CA GLN A 50 4.43 -2.29 -3.74
C GLN A 50 4.33 -3.73 -3.22
N ARG A 51 4.82 -3.98 -2.00
CA ARG A 51 4.73 -5.28 -1.32
C ARG A 51 3.27 -5.76 -1.17
N PHE A 52 2.36 -4.88 -0.76
CA PHE A 52 0.94 -5.21 -0.57
C PHE A 52 0.29 -5.66 -1.89
N LEU A 53 0.56 -4.94 -2.96
CA LEU A 53 0.00 -5.19 -4.28
C LEU A 53 0.63 -6.41 -4.96
N ASP A 54 1.91 -6.69 -4.70
CA ASP A 54 2.62 -7.89 -5.16
C ASP A 54 2.33 -9.14 -4.29
N ASN A 55 1.37 -9.07 -3.35
CA ASN A 55 1.05 -10.15 -2.39
C ASN A 55 2.26 -10.63 -1.58
N GLN A 56 3.23 -9.74 -1.36
CA GLN A 56 4.38 -10.00 -0.50
C GLN A 56 4.07 -9.62 0.95
N GLU A 57 4.87 -10.13 1.88
CA GLU A 57 4.77 -9.71 3.28
C GLU A 57 5.07 -8.21 3.42
N THR A 58 4.05 -7.46 3.79
CA THR A 58 4.13 -6.08 4.25
C THR A 58 4.34 -6.07 5.76
N ASP A 59 4.88 -4.96 6.29
CA ASP A 59 4.81 -4.67 7.72
C ASP A 59 3.34 -4.78 8.15
N GLN A 60 3.03 -5.84 8.89
CA GLN A 60 1.66 -6.23 9.16
C GLN A 60 1.10 -5.29 10.22
N ALA A 61 0.17 -4.42 9.82
CA ALA A 61 -0.94 -4.14 10.72
C ALA A 61 -1.74 -5.45 10.79
N GLU A 62 -1.60 -6.19 11.88
CA GLU A 62 -2.15 -7.54 12.09
C GLU A 62 -3.56 -7.71 11.48
N GLY A 63 -3.73 -8.68 10.57
CA GLY A 63 -5.03 -9.29 10.30
C GLY A 63 -5.81 -8.88 9.04
N TYR A 64 -5.22 -8.21 8.04
CA TYR A 64 -5.95 -7.96 6.79
C TYR A 64 -5.79 -9.10 5.76
N VAL A 65 -6.76 -10.03 5.77
CA VAL A 65 -6.93 -11.02 4.71
C VAL A 65 -7.87 -10.43 3.66
N PRO A 66 -7.42 -10.14 2.42
CA PRO A 66 -8.33 -9.67 1.38
C PRO A 66 -9.36 -10.76 1.09
N PRO A 67 -10.66 -10.41 0.95
CA PRO A 67 -11.66 -11.40 0.56
C PRO A 67 -11.34 -11.89 -0.85
N THR A 68 -11.04 -13.18 -0.97
CA THR A 68 -10.87 -13.88 -2.24
C THR A 68 -12.16 -13.69 -3.05
N GLN A 69 -12.12 -12.88 -4.11
CA GLN A 69 -13.21 -12.89 -5.07
C GLN A 69 -13.13 -14.21 -5.85
N ALA A 70 -14.23 -14.97 -5.79
CA ALA A 70 -14.44 -16.29 -6.38
C ALA A 70 -14.25 -16.31 -7.91
#